data_AF-A0A969K3T1-F1
#
_entry.id   AF-A0A969K3T1-F1
#
_cell.length_a   1.000
_cell.length_b   1.000
_cell.length_c   1.000
_cell.angle_alpha   90.00
_cell.angle_beta   90.00
_cell.angle_gamma   90.00
#
_symmetry.space_group_name_H-M   'P 1'
#
loop_
_entity.id
_entity.type
_entity.pdbx_description
1 polymer ?
#
loop_
_entity_poly.entity_id
_entity_poly.type
_entity_poly.pdbx_seq_one_letter_code
_entity_poly.pdbx_strand_id
1 'polypeptide(L)' 'MARIKGNSNRNTLKGTQRHDSLQGFSGNDRLTGEKGNDLLDGGKGQDALLGGLGNDTYIVDHRAIALSN' A
#
# COMPACT_ATOMS: atom_id res chain seq x y z
N MET A 1 -2.58 -15.68 -5.13
CA MET A 1 -2.63 -14.23 -4.93
C MET A 1 -3.68 -13.92 -3.89
N ALA A 2 -3.29 -13.32 -2.78
CA ALA A 2 -4.20 -12.82 -1.77
C ALA A 2 -4.58 -11.36 -2.06
N ARG A 3 -5.77 -10.97 -1.60
CA ARG A 3 -6.23 -9.58 -1.58
C ARG A 3 -6.49 -9.19 -0.15
N ILE A 4 -5.73 -8.22 0.33
CA ILE A 4 -5.74 -7.77 1.71
C ILE A 4 -6.13 -6.30 1.71
N LYS A 5 -7.15 -5.97 2.51
CA LYS A 5 -7.72 -4.62 2.54
C LYS A 5 -7.86 -4.15 3.97
N GLY A 6 -7.50 -2.89 4.18
CA GLY A 6 -7.72 -2.14 5.40
C GLY A 6 -9.11 -1.51 5.45
N ASN A 7 -9.19 -0.40 6.17
CA ASN A 7 -10.35 0.46 6.34
C ASN A 7 -9.88 1.92 6.46
N SER A 8 -10.75 2.85 6.86
CA SER A 8 -10.41 4.28 6.94
C SER A 8 -9.61 4.71 8.18
N ASN A 9 -9.07 3.75 8.94
CA ASN A 9 -8.19 4.01 10.08
C ASN A 9 -6.78 3.51 9.78
N ARG A 10 -5.80 3.91 10.59
CA ARG A 10 -4.46 3.31 10.58
C ARG A 10 -4.54 1.78 10.66
N ASN A 11 -3.92 1.10 9.70
CA ASN A 11 -3.84 -0.34 9.61
C ASN A 11 -2.40 -0.82 9.50
N THR A 12 -2.18 -2.07 9.94
CA THR A 12 -0.95 -2.83 9.69
C THR A 12 -1.34 -4.04 8.88
N LEU A 13 -0.99 -4.05 7.59
CA LEU A 13 -1.31 -5.10 6.64
C LEU A 13 -0.03 -5.85 6.28
N LYS A 14 -0.13 -7.18 6.21
CA LYS A 14 0.98 -8.06 5.86
C LYS A 14 0.53 -9.10 4.84
N GLY A 15 1.23 -9.16 3.72
CA GLY A 15 1.11 -10.15 2.67
C GLY A 15 1.68 -11.51 3.05
N THR A 16 1.81 -12.35 2.05
CA THR A 16 2.23 -13.75 2.11
C THR A 16 3.52 -13.94 1.33
N GLN A 17 4.03 -15.16 1.21
CA GLN A 17 5.20 -15.42 0.36
C GLN A 17 4.87 -15.54 -1.15
N ARG A 18 3.72 -15.02 -1.59
CA ARG A 18 3.21 -15.08 -2.96
C ARG A 18 2.82 -13.67 -3.40
N HIS A 19 2.65 -13.48 -4.71
CA HIS A 19 2.08 -12.27 -5.30
C HIS A 19 0.77 -11.85 -4.61
N ASP A 20 0.71 -10.66 -4.04
CA ASP A 20 -0.43 -10.15 -3.30
C ASP A 20 -0.85 -8.74 -3.74
N SER A 21 -2.06 -8.34 -3.35
CA SER A 21 -2.55 -6.97 -3.50
C SER A 21 -3.03 -6.46 -2.14
N LEU A 22 -2.36 -5.41 -1.65
CA LEU A 22 -2.61 -4.78 -0.36
C LEU A 22 -3.17 -3.38 -0.59
N GLN A 23 -4.25 -3.03 0.10
CA GLN A 23 -4.90 -1.72 0.00
C GLN A 23 -5.21 -1.13 1.39
N GLY A 24 -4.61 0.02 1.73
CA GLY A 24 -4.76 0.72 3.02
C GLY A 24 -6.03 1.57 3.13
N PHE A 25 -6.40 2.26 2.05
CA PHE A 25 -7.50 3.25 1.95
C PHE A 25 -7.22 4.62 2.55
N SER A 26 -7.44 4.82 3.85
CA SER A 26 -7.26 6.12 4.48
C SER A 26 -6.71 5.92 5.87
N GLY A 27 -5.82 6.82 6.29
CA GLY A 27 -5.09 6.66 7.53
C GLY A 27 -3.60 6.66 7.26
N ASN A 28 -2.81 6.44 8.30
CA ASN A 28 -1.37 6.32 8.17
C ASN A 28 -0.99 4.85 8.32
N ASP A 29 -1.00 4.14 7.20
CA ASP A 29 -0.95 2.69 7.15
C ASP A 29 0.47 2.14 7.05
N ARG A 30 0.63 0.87 7.41
CA ARG A 30 1.86 0.10 7.16
C ARG A 30 1.52 -1.16 6.39
N LEU A 31 1.99 -1.25 5.15
CA LEU A 31 1.77 -2.40 4.27
C LEU A 31 3.11 -3.12 4.02
N THR A 32 3.16 -4.43 4.24
CA THR A 32 4.33 -5.27 3.95
C THR A 32 3.95 -6.40 2.97
N GLY A 33 4.59 -6.50 1.80
CA GLY A 33 4.33 -7.53 0.78
C GLY A 33 4.95 -8.90 1.08
N GLU A 34 6.18 -8.93 1.61
CA GLU A 34 7.02 -10.11 1.88
C GLU A 34 7.77 -10.66 0.66
N LYS A 35 7.29 -11.73 0.01
CA LYS A 35 7.93 -12.30 -1.19
C LYS A 35 6.93 -12.38 -2.32
N GLY A 36 7.42 -12.21 -3.54
CA GLY A 36 6.61 -12.19 -4.74
C GLY A 36 6.53 -10.78 -5.29
N ASN A 37 5.95 -10.66 -6.47
CA ASN A 37 5.61 -9.38 -7.09
C ASN A 37 4.28 -8.90 -6.54
N ASP A 38 4.31 -7.86 -5.70
CA ASP A 38 3.14 -7.37 -4.97
C ASP A 38 2.65 -6.02 -5.49
N LEU A 39 1.36 -5.74 -5.28
CA LEU A 39 0.75 -4.43 -5.50
C LEU A 39 0.39 -3.81 -4.15
N LEU A 40 1.05 -2.70 -3.80
CA LEU A 40 0.83 -1.99 -2.55
C LEU A 40 0.21 -0.61 -2.82
N ASP A 41 -1.03 -0.41 -2.37
CA ASP A 41 -1.76 0.86 -2.43
C ASP A 41 -2.00 1.37 -1.01
N GLY A 42 -1.26 2.41 -0.60
CA GLY A 42 -1.47 3.03 0.72
C GLY A 42 -2.79 3.77 0.82
N GLY A 43 -3.24 4.36 -0.29
CA GLY A 43 -4.37 5.28 -0.29
C GLY A 43 -3.99 6.66 0.25
N LYS A 44 -4.92 7.29 0.98
CA LYS A 44 -4.76 8.64 1.53
C LYS A 44 -4.08 8.59 2.89
N GLY A 45 -3.01 9.36 3.03
CA GLY A 45 -2.36 9.62 4.32
C GLY A 45 -0.86 9.44 4.21
N GLN A 46 -0.19 9.33 5.35
CA GLN A 46 1.24 9.06 5.40
C GLN A 46 1.47 7.58 5.62
N ASP A 47 1.67 6.85 4.53
CA ASP A 47 1.80 5.39 4.54
C ASP A 47 3.26 4.93 4.47
N ALA A 48 3.52 3.78 5.09
CA ALA A 48 4.78 3.05 4.98
C ALA A 48 4.55 1.77 4.17
N LEU A 49 5.04 1.76 2.93
CA LEU A 49 4.91 0.63 2.01
C LEU A 49 6.25 -0.11 1.90
N LEU A 50 6.29 -1.39 2.27
CA LEU A 50 7.45 -2.26 2.17
C LEU A 50 7.09 -3.44 1.26
N GLY A 51 7.69 -3.53 0.08
CA GLY A 51 7.36 -4.59 -0.90
C GLY A 51 7.97 -5.91 -0.48
N GLY A 52 9.29 -5.95 -0.36
CA GLY A 52 10.02 -7.12 0.07
C GLY A 52 10.85 -7.67 -1.09
N LEU A 53 10.87 -8.99 -1.27
CA LEU A 53 11.60 -9.63 -2.36
C LEU A 53 10.68 -9.84 -3.56
N GLY A 54 11.03 -9.26 -4.70
CA GLY A 54 10.28 -9.41 -5.95
C GLY A 54 10.20 -8.09 -6.70
N ASN A 55 9.46 -8.09 -7.79
CA ASN A 55 9.18 -6.88 -8.57
C ASN A 55 7.86 -6.28 -8.11
N ASP A 56 7.93 -5.35 -7.17
CA ASP A 56 6.75 -4.75 -6.54
C ASP A 56 6.28 -3.48 -7.26
N THR A 57 4.97 -3.22 -7.19
CA THR A 57 4.35 -2.00 -7.70
C THR A 57 3.73 -1.23 -6.53
N TYR A 58 4.12 0.04 -6.41
CA TYR A 58 3.60 0.95 -5.39
C TYR A 58 2.66 1.97 -6.03
N ILE A 59 1.44 2.04 -5.54
CA ILE A 59 0.51 3.13 -5.83
C ILE A 59 0.67 4.14 -4.69
N VAL A 60 1.36 5.23 -4.99
CA VAL A 60 1.53 6.36 -4.06
C VAL A 60 0.66 7.51 -4.52
N ASP A 61 -0.11 8.08 -3.59
CA ASP A 61 -0.79 9.34 -3.86
C ASP A 61 0.25 10.46 -3.94
N HIS A 62 0.28 11.17 -5.05
CA HIS A 62 0.91 12.47 -5.13
C HIS A 62 -0.22 13.47 -5.14
N ARG A 63 -0.52 14.07 -3.99
CA ARG A 63 -1.29 15.31 -3.98
C ARG A 63 -0.50 16.37 -4.74
N ALA A 64 -0.74 16.46 -6.05
CA ALA A 64 -0.44 17.65 -6.80
C ALA A 64 -1.20 18.79 -6.11
N ILE A 65 -0.47 19.69 -5.48
CA ILE A 65 -1.06 20.94 -5.00
C ILE A 65 -1.56 21.64 -6.26
N ALA A 66 -2.87 21.64 -6.47
CA ALA A 66 -3.51 22.48 -7.46
C ALA A 66 -3.45 23.92 -6.91
N LEU A 67 -2.38 24.63 -7.24
CA LEU A 67 -2.34 26.08 -7.07
C LEU A 67 -3.42 26.65 -8.00
N SER A 68 -4.54 27.07 -7.43
CA SER A 68 -5.52 27.89 -8.14
C SER A 68 -4.99 29.32 -8.10
N ASN A 69 -4.73 29.89 -9.27
CA ASN A 69 -4.43 31.33 -9.43
C ASN A 69 -5.71 32.15 -9.36
#